data_AF-A0A9X9FT81-F1
#
_entry.id   AF-A0A9X9FT81-F1
#
_cell.length_a   1.000
_cell.length_b   1.000
_cell.length_c   1.000
_cell.angle_alpha   90.00
_cell.angle_beta   90.00
_cell.angle_gamma   90.00
#
_symmetry.space_group_name_H-M   'P 1'
#
loop_
_entity.id
_entity.type
_entity.pdbx_description
1 polymer ?
#
loop_
_entity_poly.entity_id
_entity_poly.type
_entity_poly.pdbx_seq_one_letter_code
_entity_poly.pdbx_strand_id
1 'polypeptide(L)'
;MELHQLYGVHRSDDEWPEEDRAARAAVEGRQMRAGGKVMSHLPKPYNDNEQSARKGDWLQTYSGRQFWPLDPRADEVFIEDVAHALSMQCRYAGHCLRFYSVAEHSVLLARHVSPESRLWALLHDASEAYLVDVPRPVKPFLPGYKQAENSVMAAICERFGLPHEMPAEVKAADRAIIGDERSNMAPCVAEWYATGPGIGAHLQYWSPEKAKAQFLHEFRKLTAWRAAA
;
A
#
# COMPACT_ATOMS: atom_id res chain seq x y z
N MET A 1 -35.29 -4.82 -21.66
CA MET A 1 -34.48 -5.97 -21.25
C MET A 1 -33.62 -5.49 -20.09
N GLU A 2 -34.02 -5.84 -18.86
CA GLU A 2 -33.46 -5.22 -17.64
C GLU A 2 -32.08 -5.76 -17.29
N LEU A 3 -31.21 -4.86 -16.79
CA LEU A 3 -29.82 -5.10 -16.37
C LEU A 3 -29.65 -6.22 -15.32
N HIS A 4 -30.74 -6.66 -14.70
CA HIS A 4 -30.75 -7.72 -13.68
C HIS A 4 -30.41 -9.12 -14.23
N GLN A 5 -30.58 -9.38 -15.53
CA GLN A 5 -30.30 -10.70 -16.12
C GLN A 5 -28.84 -10.91 -16.55
N LEU A 6 -28.01 -9.85 -16.60
CA LEU A 6 -26.63 -9.94 -17.10
C LEU A 6 -25.59 -10.27 -16.01
N TYR A 7 -25.92 -9.99 -14.74
CA TYR A 7 -24.98 -10.04 -13.61
C TYR A 7 -25.49 -10.94 -12.48
N GLY A 8 -25.93 -12.16 -12.77
CA GLY A 8 -26.48 -13.10 -11.79
C GLY A 8 -25.63 -13.26 -10.51
N VAL A 9 -25.86 -12.38 -9.53
CA VAL A 9 -25.24 -12.39 -8.22
C VAL A 9 -26.35 -12.20 -7.20
N HIS A 10 -27.08 -13.28 -6.96
CA HIS A 10 -27.61 -13.54 -5.63
C HIS A 10 -26.56 -14.43 -4.96
N ARG A 11 -25.81 -13.89 -4.01
CA ARG A 11 -25.00 -14.71 -3.10
C ARG A 11 -25.48 -14.42 -1.69
N SER A 12 -26.04 -15.44 -1.04
CA SER A 12 -26.31 -15.41 0.39
C SER A 12 -24.99 -15.45 1.17
N ASP A 13 -25.02 -14.95 2.40
CA ASP A 13 -23.84 -14.84 3.29
C ASP A 13 -23.17 -16.20 3.62
N ASP A 14 -23.78 -17.32 3.22
CA ASP A 14 -23.34 -18.66 3.55
C ASP A 14 -22.23 -19.24 2.64
N GLU A 15 -21.86 -18.60 1.53
CA GLU A 15 -20.87 -19.13 0.55
C GLU A 15 -19.43 -18.58 0.69
N TRP A 16 -19.01 -18.12 1.87
CA TRP A 16 -17.58 -17.82 2.12
C TRP A 16 -16.81 -19.08 2.53
N PRO A 17 -15.60 -19.35 1.98
CA PRO A 17 -14.74 -20.46 2.39
C PRO A 17 -14.50 -20.45 3.90
N GLU A 18 -14.44 -21.63 4.51
CA GLU A 18 -14.32 -21.81 5.97
C GLU A 18 -13.10 -21.10 6.58
N GLU A 19 -12.03 -20.96 5.80
CA GLU A 19 -10.80 -20.24 6.14
C GLU A 19 -11.03 -18.73 6.39
N ASP A 20 -11.98 -18.12 5.67
CA ASP A 20 -12.30 -16.68 5.79
C ASP A 20 -13.20 -16.39 7.01
N ARG A 21 -14.02 -17.36 7.44
CA ARG A 21 -14.81 -17.25 8.68
C ARG A 21 -13.92 -17.29 9.92
N ALA A 22 -12.89 -18.14 9.92
CA ALA A 22 -11.90 -18.22 10.99
C ALA A 22 -11.04 -16.95 11.08
N ALA A 23 -10.70 -16.35 9.94
CA ALA A 23 -9.97 -15.08 9.89
C ALA A 23 -10.80 -13.92 10.46
N ARG A 24 -12.11 -13.85 10.16
CA ARG A 24 -13.03 -12.88 10.79
C ARG A 24 -13.14 -13.07 12.30
N ALA A 25 -13.32 -14.31 12.76
CA ALA A 25 -13.37 -14.62 14.18
C ALA A 25 -12.07 -14.26 14.92
N ALA A 26 -10.91 -14.31 14.25
CA ALA A 26 -9.63 -13.87 14.81
C ALA A 26 -9.48 -12.34 14.92
N VAL A 27 -10.18 -11.58 14.07
CA VAL A 27 -10.26 -10.11 14.13
C VAL A 27 -11.25 -9.67 15.22
N GLU A 28 -12.41 -10.31 15.30
CA GLU A 28 -13.45 -10.04 16.30
C GLU A 28 -13.03 -10.52 17.70
N GLY A 29 -12.33 -11.65 17.80
CA GLY A 29 -11.79 -12.22 19.04
C GLY A 29 -10.70 -11.37 19.70
N ARG A 30 -10.16 -10.35 19.02
CA ARG A 30 -9.21 -9.39 19.60
C ARG A 30 -9.88 -8.33 20.49
N GLN A 31 -11.21 -8.27 20.54
CA GLN A 31 -11.94 -7.25 21.31
C GLN A 31 -12.58 -7.70 22.63
N MET A 32 -12.40 -8.93 23.13
CA MET A 32 -12.99 -9.35 24.42
C MET A 32 -11.95 -9.87 25.42
N ARG A 33 -11.92 -9.27 26.61
CA ARG A 33 -10.98 -9.52 27.72
C ARG A 33 -11.25 -10.82 28.48
N ALA A 34 -10.21 -11.46 29.01
CA ALA A 34 -10.24 -12.11 30.33
C ALA A 34 -8.81 -12.31 30.90
N GLY A 35 -8.56 -11.86 32.14
CA GLY A 35 -7.36 -12.26 32.90
C GLY A 35 -6.41 -11.16 33.39
N GLY A 36 -6.93 -10.09 34.02
CA GLY A 36 -6.28 -9.47 35.19
C GLY A 36 -4.77 -9.16 35.17
N LYS A 37 -4.20 -8.64 34.08
CA LYS A 37 -2.97 -7.82 34.09
C LYS A 37 -2.91 -7.01 32.81
N VAL A 38 -3.10 -5.69 32.93
CA VAL A 38 -2.90 -4.77 31.81
C VAL A 38 -1.39 -4.66 31.59
N MET A 39 -0.82 -5.50 30.71
CA MET A 39 0.41 -5.12 30.03
C MET A 39 -0.01 -4.14 28.93
N SER A 40 0.18 -2.84 29.15
CA SER A 40 -0.10 -1.80 28.18
C SER A 40 0.81 -1.99 26.96
N HIS A 41 0.35 -2.76 25.97
CA HIS A 41 0.91 -2.81 24.62
C HIS A 41 0.46 -1.61 23.78
N LEU A 42 -0.28 -0.68 24.38
CA LEU A 42 -0.59 0.59 23.76
C LEU A 42 0.74 1.34 23.53
N PRO A 43 1.00 1.83 22.30
CA PRO A 43 2.13 2.70 22.08
C PRO A 43 2.07 3.87 23.08
N LYS A 44 3.21 4.19 23.69
CA LYS A 44 3.27 5.31 24.64
C LYS A 44 2.72 6.56 23.95
N PRO A 45 1.81 7.33 24.57
CA PRO A 45 1.47 8.64 24.05
C PRO A 45 2.77 9.44 23.98
N TYR A 46 3.02 10.04 22.82
CA TYR A 46 4.19 10.88 22.61
C TYR A 46 4.15 12.04 23.62
N ASN A 47 5.31 12.44 24.13
CA ASN A 47 5.41 13.43 25.20
C ASN A 47 4.86 14.78 24.70
N ASP A 48 3.89 15.38 25.40
CA ASP A 48 3.22 16.63 24.98
C ASP A 48 4.20 17.79 24.72
N ASN A 49 5.39 17.75 25.31
CA ASN A 49 6.44 18.75 25.08
C ASN A 49 7.03 18.73 23.65
N GLU A 50 7.01 17.60 22.94
CA GLU A 50 7.52 17.48 21.56
C GLU A 50 6.48 17.83 20.48
N GLN A 51 5.19 17.87 20.83
CA GLN A 51 4.13 18.35 19.91
C GLN A 51 4.30 19.82 19.55
N SER A 52 4.96 20.62 20.41
CA SER A 52 5.18 22.05 20.20
C SER A 52 6.05 22.41 18.99
N ALA A 53 6.72 21.43 18.35
CA ALA A 53 7.63 21.64 17.22
C ALA A 53 7.24 20.92 15.91
N ARG A 54 6.11 20.19 15.85
CA ARG A 54 5.67 19.47 14.64
C ARG A 54 4.95 20.41 13.65
N LYS A 55 5.09 20.16 12.35
CA LYS A 55 4.29 20.83 11.32
C LYS A 55 3.06 19.99 10.94
N GLY A 56 1.87 20.59 11.06
CA GLY A 56 0.60 19.92 10.75
C GLY A 56 0.09 19.01 11.87
N ASP A 57 -1.02 18.31 11.62
CA ASP A 57 -1.60 17.33 12.54
C ASP A 57 -1.22 15.89 12.15
N TRP A 58 -1.49 14.94 13.03
CA TRP A 58 -1.19 13.52 12.83
C TRP A 58 -2.41 12.72 12.36
N LEU A 59 -2.14 11.59 11.72
CA LEU A 59 -3.12 10.53 11.46
C LEU A 59 -2.80 9.28 12.29
N GLN A 60 -3.82 8.52 12.65
CA GLN A 60 -3.65 7.23 13.29
C GLN A 60 -3.32 6.15 12.26
N THR A 61 -2.25 5.39 12.48
CA THR A 61 -1.89 4.26 11.62
C THR A 61 -2.64 2.99 12.03
N TYR A 62 -2.60 1.96 11.18
CA TYR A 62 -3.20 0.64 11.43
C TYR A 62 -2.81 0.04 12.79
N SER A 63 -1.55 0.19 13.18
CA SER A 63 -1.03 -0.33 14.43
C SER A 63 -1.31 0.58 15.64
N GLY A 64 -2.11 1.63 15.47
CA GLY A 64 -2.52 2.57 16.50
C GLY A 64 -1.50 3.66 16.82
N ARG A 65 -0.49 3.87 15.97
CA ARG A 65 0.54 4.91 16.15
C ARG A 65 0.08 6.23 15.55
N GLN A 66 0.77 7.31 15.91
CA GLN A 66 0.60 8.61 15.29
C GLN A 66 1.65 8.77 14.18
N PHE A 67 1.26 9.40 13.07
CA PHE A 67 2.17 9.76 11.99
C PHE A 67 1.82 11.16 11.48
N TRP A 68 2.81 12.03 11.27
CA TRP A 68 2.61 13.41 10.76
C TRP A 68 2.99 13.51 9.28
N PRO A 69 2.04 13.50 8.33
CA PRO A 69 2.36 13.49 6.91
C PRO A 69 3.06 14.75 6.40
N LEU A 70 2.93 15.87 7.11
CA LEU A 70 3.56 17.14 6.77
C LEU A 70 4.88 17.39 7.53
N ASP A 71 5.27 16.47 8.40
CA ASP A 71 6.52 16.46 9.17
C ASP A 71 6.96 15.02 9.49
N PRO A 72 7.21 14.19 8.45
CA PRO A 72 7.49 12.77 8.62
C PRO A 72 8.89 12.55 9.18
N ARG A 73 9.02 11.59 10.09
CA ARG A 73 10.31 11.16 10.66
C ARG A 73 10.55 9.68 10.35
N ALA A 74 11.78 9.33 10.04
CA ALA A 74 12.14 7.98 9.62
C ALA A 74 11.80 6.92 10.69
N ASP A 75 12.04 7.21 11.96
CA ASP A 75 11.78 6.32 13.10
C ASP A 75 10.29 6.09 13.39
N GLU A 76 9.40 6.89 12.78
CA GLU A 76 7.94 6.75 12.85
C GLU A 76 7.35 5.95 11.68
N VAL A 77 8.18 5.53 10.72
CA VAL A 77 7.77 4.69 9.59
C VAL A 77 7.93 3.21 9.96
N PHE A 78 6.81 2.48 9.94
CA PHE A 78 6.74 1.06 10.24
C PHE A 78 6.20 0.29 9.02
N ILE A 79 6.90 -0.77 8.63
CA ILE A 79 6.57 -1.52 7.41
C ILE A 79 5.20 -2.21 7.52
N GLU A 80 4.76 -2.59 8.72
CA GLU A 80 3.45 -3.19 8.96
C GLU A 80 2.30 -2.22 8.68
N ASP A 81 2.51 -0.92 8.96
CA ASP A 81 1.54 0.13 8.70
C ASP A 81 1.48 0.44 7.19
N VAL A 82 2.65 0.55 6.54
CA VAL A 82 2.76 0.72 5.08
C VAL A 82 2.07 -0.44 4.36
N ALA A 83 2.47 -1.67 4.65
CA ALA A 83 1.92 -2.86 4.01
C ALA A 83 0.41 -2.98 4.21
N HIS A 84 -0.10 -2.64 5.40
CA HIS A 84 -1.54 -2.66 5.64
C HIS A 84 -2.27 -1.59 4.84
N ALA A 85 -1.86 -0.32 4.94
CA ALA A 85 -2.53 0.78 4.24
C ALA A 85 -2.56 0.54 2.72
N LEU A 86 -1.42 0.19 2.11
CA LEU A 86 -1.33 -0.09 0.67
C LEU A 86 -2.16 -1.30 0.25
N SER A 87 -2.34 -2.29 1.13
CA SER A 87 -3.17 -3.47 0.83
C SER A 87 -4.67 -3.18 0.80
N MET A 88 -5.10 -2.09 1.47
CA MET A 88 -6.49 -1.65 1.52
C MET A 88 -6.83 -0.60 0.46
N GLN A 89 -5.82 0.04 -0.14
CA GLN A 89 -5.99 1.07 -1.16
C GLN A 89 -6.10 0.43 -2.55
N CYS A 90 -7.25 0.62 -3.20
CA CYS A 90 -7.45 0.18 -4.58
C CYS A 90 -6.83 1.20 -5.54
N ARG A 91 -6.04 0.73 -6.52
CA ARG A 91 -5.53 1.58 -7.60
C ARG A 91 -6.65 2.12 -8.46
N TYR A 92 -6.32 3.12 -9.27
CA TYR A 92 -7.24 3.75 -10.24
C TYR A 92 -8.48 4.34 -9.56
N ALA A 93 -8.35 4.76 -8.30
CA ALA A 93 -9.47 5.19 -7.46
C ALA A 93 -10.65 4.20 -7.44
N GLY A 94 -10.38 2.90 -7.59
CA GLY A 94 -11.40 1.86 -7.57
C GLY A 94 -12.17 1.66 -8.88
N HIS A 95 -11.79 2.31 -9.99
CA HIS A 95 -12.45 2.15 -11.29
C HIS A 95 -12.01 0.89 -12.09
N CYS A 96 -11.41 -0.07 -11.40
CA CYS A 96 -11.02 -1.36 -11.94
C CYS A 96 -12.22 -2.33 -12.03
N LEU A 97 -12.15 -3.32 -12.92
CA LEU A 97 -13.14 -4.39 -13.01
C LEU A 97 -13.08 -5.32 -11.78
N ARG A 98 -11.88 -5.55 -11.24
CA ARG A 98 -11.62 -6.32 -10.02
C ARG A 98 -10.73 -5.53 -9.07
N PHE A 99 -10.89 -5.76 -7.77
CA PHE A 99 -10.04 -5.15 -6.75
C PHE A 99 -8.57 -5.42 -7.06
N TYR A 100 -7.77 -4.35 -7.07
CA TYR A 100 -6.36 -4.37 -7.36
C TYR A 100 -5.67 -3.34 -6.48
N SER A 101 -4.92 -3.80 -5.48
CA SER A 101 -4.35 -2.94 -4.45
C SER A 101 -3.02 -2.32 -4.86
N VAL A 102 -2.66 -1.20 -4.24
CA VAL A 102 -1.32 -0.61 -4.38
C VAL A 102 -0.25 -1.61 -3.92
N ALA A 103 -0.51 -2.40 -2.87
CA ALA A 103 0.42 -3.43 -2.41
C ALA A 103 0.68 -4.54 -3.45
N GLU A 104 -0.37 -4.98 -4.16
CA GLU A 104 -0.20 -5.97 -5.25
C GLU A 104 0.63 -5.39 -6.40
N HIS A 105 0.33 -4.16 -6.82
CA HIS A 105 1.12 -3.43 -7.80
C HIS A 105 2.60 -3.36 -7.43
N SER A 106 2.92 -2.92 -6.21
CA SER A 106 4.32 -2.82 -5.76
C SER A 106 5.04 -4.16 -5.72
N VAL A 107 4.35 -5.24 -5.32
CA VAL A 107 4.93 -6.59 -5.33
C VAL A 107 5.19 -7.09 -6.75
N LEU A 108 4.24 -6.88 -7.67
CA LEU A 108 4.42 -7.27 -9.07
C LEU A 108 5.57 -6.47 -9.69
N LEU A 109 5.63 -5.16 -9.46
CA LEU A 109 6.72 -4.32 -9.95
C LEU A 109 8.08 -4.80 -9.45
N ALA A 110 8.21 -5.07 -8.15
CA ALA A 110 9.44 -5.56 -7.53
C ALA A 110 9.93 -6.91 -8.11
N ARG A 111 9.03 -7.74 -8.65
CA ARG A 111 9.39 -9.01 -9.28
C ARG A 111 9.96 -8.87 -10.70
N HIS A 112 9.78 -7.72 -11.34
CA HIS A 112 10.12 -7.49 -12.75
C HIS A 112 11.28 -6.47 -12.95
N VAL A 113 11.96 -6.09 -11.88
CA VAL A 113 13.18 -5.26 -11.92
C VAL A 113 14.42 -6.04 -11.46
N SER A 114 15.61 -5.48 -11.72
CA SER A 114 16.88 -6.06 -11.28
C SER A 114 16.91 -6.30 -9.76
N PRO A 115 17.65 -7.33 -9.27
CA PRO A 115 17.76 -7.64 -7.85
C PRO A 115 18.08 -6.43 -6.95
N GLU A 116 18.94 -5.54 -7.42
CA GLU A 116 19.40 -4.33 -6.74
C GLU A 116 18.30 -3.27 -6.63
N SER A 117 17.41 -3.22 -7.62
CA SER A 117 16.28 -2.28 -7.71
C SER A 117 15.04 -2.75 -6.92
N ARG A 118 14.95 -4.03 -6.53
CA ARG A 118 13.70 -4.63 -6.02
C ARG A 118 13.16 -3.99 -4.75
N LEU A 119 14.02 -3.64 -3.79
CA LEU A 119 13.54 -3.02 -2.56
C LEU A 119 12.98 -1.62 -2.83
N TRP A 120 13.62 -0.88 -3.74
CA TRP A 120 13.12 0.42 -4.18
C TRP A 120 11.78 0.26 -4.91
N ALA A 121 11.68 -0.69 -5.86
CA ALA A 121 10.42 -0.99 -6.55
C ALA A 121 9.29 -1.44 -5.60
N LEU A 122 9.57 -2.19 -4.54
CA LEU A 122 8.56 -2.57 -3.57
C LEU A 122 8.04 -1.37 -2.77
N LEU A 123 8.89 -0.36 -2.52
CA LEU A 123 8.61 0.79 -1.66
C LEU A 123 8.32 2.08 -2.45
N HIS A 124 8.27 2.04 -3.78
CA HIS A 124 8.17 3.26 -4.60
C HIS A 124 6.91 4.09 -4.31
N ASP A 125 5.77 3.41 -4.10
CA ASP A 125 4.48 4.01 -3.72
C ASP A 125 4.26 4.01 -2.20
N ALA A 126 5.28 3.74 -1.37
CA ALA A 126 5.10 3.62 0.08
C ALA A 126 4.63 4.92 0.76
N SER A 127 4.84 6.09 0.14
CA SER A 127 4.30 7.35 0.63
C SER A 127 2.76 7.41 0.59
N GLU A 128 2.12 6.65 -0.29
CA GLU A 128 0.65 6.59 -0.44
C GLU A 128 -0.03 5.93 0.76
N ALA A 129 0.72 5.17 1.57
CA ALA A 129 0.24 4.66 2.85
C ALA A 129 -0.21 5.79 3.80
N TYR A 130 0.34 6.99 3.64
CA TYR A 130 0.07 8.15 4.48
C TYR A 130 -0.63 9.29 3.73
N LEU A 131 -0.55 9.30 2.39
CA LEU A 131 -1.05 10.39 1.54
C LEU A 131 -2.16 9.97 0.56
N VAL A 132 -2.48 8.67 0.50
CA VAL A 132 -3.43 8.05 -0.44
C VAL A 132 -2.92 8.04 -1.89
N ASP A 133 -3.28 7.00 -2.66
CA ASP A 133 -3.11 6.98 -4.11
C ASP A 133 -4.03 8.04 -4.75
N VAL A 134 -3.48 9.23 -4.99
CA VAL A 134 -4.18 10.29 -5.71
C VAL A 134 -4.07 10.06 -7.21
N PRO A 135 -5.19 9.99 -7.96
CA PRO A 135 -5.15 9.82 -9.41
C PRO A 135 -4.27 10.86 -10.11
N ARG A 136 -3.41 10.39 -11.02
CA ARG A 136 -2.45 11.22 -11.76
C ARG A 136 -3.01 12.53 -12.33
N PRO A 137 -4.23 12.60 -12.92
CA PRO A 137 -4.76 13.85 -13.46
C PRO A 137 -5.02 14.93 -12.39
N VAL A 138 -5.22 14.54 -11.13
CA VAL A 138 -5.53 15.44 -10.01
C VAL A 138 -4.24 15.96 -9.36
N LYS A 139 -3.17 15.15 -9.29
CA LYS A 139 -1.91 15.50 -8.58
C LYS A 139 -1.37 16.92 -8.90
N PRO A 140 -1.31 17.39 -10.17
CA PRO A 140 -0.79 18.73 -10.49
C PRO A 140 -1.61 19.90 -9.91
N PHE A 141 -2.87 19.65 -9.55
CA PHE A 141 -3.81 20.64 -9.04
C PHE A 141 -3.95 20.63 -7.52
N LEU A 142 -3.11 19.85 -6.81
CA LEU A 142 -3.07 19.81 -5.34
C LEU A 142 -1.83 20.55 -4.82
N PRO A 143 -1.97 21.82 -4.36
CA PRO A 143 -0.85 22.59 -3.83
C PRO A 143 -0.20 21.88 -2.65
N GLY A 144 1.13 21.80 -2.65
CA GLY A 144 1.91 21.18 -1.57
C GLY A 144 1.93 19.65 -1.56
N TYR A 145 1.06 18.96 -2.31
CA TYR A 145 1.00 17.49 -2.31
C TYR A 145 2.33 16.85 -2.71
N LYS A 146 2.93 17.30 -3.82
CA LYS A 146 4.23 16.81 -4.29
C LYS A 146 5.35 17.02 -3.25
N GLN A 147 5.28 18.11 -2.48
CA GLN A 147 6.27 18.38 -1.43
C GLN A 147 6.09 17.41 -0.26
N ALA A 148 4.85 17.16 0.16
CA ALA A 148 4.54 16.17 1.20
C ALA A 148 4.94 14.75 0.76
N GLU A 149 4.62 14.34 -0.47
CA GLU A 149 5.00 13.05 -1.06
C GLU A 149 6.52 12.86 -1.04
N ASN A 150 7.28 13.88 -1.47
CA ASN A 150 8.75 13.86 -1.40
C ASN A 150 9.28 13.77 0.04
N SER A 151 8.71 14.51 1.00
CA SER A 151 9.13 14.48 2.41
C SER A 151 8.87 13.11 3.05
N VAL A 152 7.70 12.52 2.80
CA VAL A 152 7.37 11.18 3.30
C VAL A 152 8.28 10.14 2.66
N MET A 153 8.51 10.23 1.35
CA MET A 153 9.41 9.29 0.66
C MET A 153 10.85 9.42 1.16
N ALA A 154 11.33 10.63 1.49
CA ALA A 154 12.64 10.83 2.08
C ALA A 154 12.77 10.12 3.45
N ALA A 155 11.77 10.25 4.32
CA ALA A 155 11.73 9.55 5.62
C ALA A 155 11.68 8.02 5.43
N ILE A 156 10.95 7.52 4.42
CA ILE A 156 10.91 6.10 4.06
C ILE A 156 12.29 5.63 3.56
N CYS A 157 12.96 6.42 2.71
CA CYS A 157 14.30 6.09 2.22
C CYS A 157 15.32 6.02 3.36
N GLU A 158 15.29 6.98 4.29
CA GLU A 158 16.13 6.97 5.48
C GLU A 158 15.82 5.74 6.35
N ARG A 159 14.54 5.48 6.66
CA ARG A 159 14.11 4.37 7.50
C ARG A 159 14.58 3.01 6.97
N PHE A 160 14.48 2.81 5.67
CA PHE A 160 14.77 1.53 5.04
C PHE A 160 16.10 1.54 4.26
N GLY A 161 16.97 2.52 4.48
CA GLY A 161 18.29 2.60 3.86
C GLY A 161 18.27 2.48 2.34
N LEU A 162 17.33 3.16 1.67
CA LEU A 162 17.25 3.26 0.21
C LEU A 162 18.07 4.45 -0.28
N PRO A 163 18.61 4.39 -1.51
CA PRO A 163 19.04 5.60 -2.21
C PRO A 163 17.91 6.64 -2.26
N HIS A 164 18.24 7.91 -2.00
CA HIS A 164 17.28 9.02 -2.06
C HIS A 164 16.65 9.17 -3.45
N GLU A 165 17.42 8.89 -4.50
CA GLU A 165 16.92 8.92 -5.87
C GLU A 165 16.37 7.57 -6.30
N MET A 166 15.20 7.59 -6.93
CA MET A 166 14.61 6.42 -7.56
C MET A 166 15.49 5.92 -8.71
N PRO A 167 15.89 4.63 -8.74
CA PRO A 167 16.55 4.05 -9.89
C PRO A 167 15.72 4.22 -11.17
N ALA A 168 16.37 4.60 -12.28
CA ALA A 168 15.69 4.87 -13.55
C ALA A 168 14.91 3.65 -14.07
N GLU A 169 15.41 2.43 -13.80
CA GLU A 169 14.73 1.18 -14.13
C GLU A 169 13.36 1.06 -13.43
N VAL A 170 13.28 1.40 -12.14
CA VAL A 170 12.02 1.33 -11.38
C VAL A 170 10.99 2.29 -11.96
N LYS A 171 11.41 3.53 -12.27
CA LYS A 171 10.55 4.52 -12.93
C LYS A 171 10.06 4.05 -14.31
N ALA A 172 10.93 3.38 -15.06
CA ALA A 172 10.58 2.85 -16.37
C ALA A 172 9.58 1.69 -16.25
N ALA A 173 9.79 0.80 -15.28
CA ALA A 173 8.93 -0.34 -15.00
C ALA A 173 7.55 0.10 -14.47
N ASP A 174 7.48 1.07 -13.56
CA ASP A 174 6.20 1.64 -13.06
C ASP A 174 5.37 2.26 -14.19
N ARG A 175 6.02 2.97 -15.11
CA ARG A 175 5.33 3.47 -16.30
C ARG A 175 4.85 2.33 -17.21
N ALA A 176 5.61 1.25 -17.32
CA ALA A 176 5.35 0.17 -18.25
C ALA A 176 4.28 -0.80 -17.74
N ILE A 177 4.23 -1.12 -16.44
CA ILE A 177 3.25 -2.06 -15.84
C ILE A 177 1.80 -1.65 -16.06
N ILE A 178 1.54 -0.35 -16.29
CA ILE A 178 0.22 0.16 -16.70
C ILE A 178 -0.30 -0.57 -17.95
N GLY A 179 0.58 -0.98 -18.86
CA GLY A 179 0.21 -1.78 -20.03
C GLY A 179 -0.44 -3.12 -19.66
N ASP A 180 0.06 -3.77 -18.61
CA ASP A 180 -0.50 -5.02 -18.08
C ASP A 180 -1.78 -4.74 -17.26
N GLU A 181 -1.75 -3.69 -16.42
CA GLU A 181 -2.86 -3.31 -15.54
C GLU A 181 -4.13 -2.91 -16.30
N ARG A 182 -3.98 -2.36 -17.51
CA ARG A 182 -5.09 -2.03 -18.41
C ARG A 182 -5.99 -3.23 -18.72
N SER A 183 -5.50 -4.46 -18.60
CA SER A 183 -6.33 -5.66 -18.74
C SER A 183 -7.46 -5.74 -17.70
N ASN A 184 -7.33 -5.03 -16.58
CA ASN A 184 -8.33 -4.93 -15.51
C ASN A 184 -9.25 -3.70 -15.67
N MET A 185 -9.25 -3.05 -16.83
CA MET A 185 -10.09 -1.89 -17.11
C MET A 185 -11.12 -2.22 -18.19
N ALA A 186 -12.31 -1.61 -18.09
CA ALA A 186 -13.28 -1.67 -19.17
C ALA A 186 -12.70 -1.03 -20.44
N PRO A 187 -13.11 -1.48 -21.65
CA PRO A 187 -12.69 -0.86 -22.90
C PRO A 187 -12.93 0.64 -22.90
N CYS A 188 -11.90 1.42 -23.23
CA CYS A 188 -11.97 2.87 -23.34
C CYS A 188 -11.81 3.28 -24.81
N VAL A 189 -12.67 4.19 -25.27
CA VAL A 189 -12.58 4.75 -26.63
C VAL A 189 -11.37 5.68 -26.82
N ALA A 190 -10.85 6.24 -25.72
CA ALA A 190 -9.70 7.11 -25.73
C ALA A 190 -8.40 6.34 -25.45
N GLU A 191 -7.32 6.79 -26.06
CA GLU A 191 -5.99 6.27 -25.76
C GLU A 191 -5.52 6.67 -24.37
N TRP A 192 -4.82 5.75 -23.71
CA TRP A 192 -4.19 5.99 -22.43
C TRP A 192 -2.85 6.68 -22.63
N TYR A 193 -2.40 7.44 -21.63
CA TYR A 193 -1.07 8.07 -21.64
C TYR A 193 0.09 7.04 -21.66
N ALA A 194 -0.18 5.79 -21.31
CA ALA A 194 0.77 4.67 -21.35
C ALA A 194 0.27 3.63 -22.38
N THR A 195 0.96 3.59 -23.52
CA THR A 195 0.62 2.74 -24.68
C THR A 195 1.61 1.61 -24.94
N GLY A 196 2.62 1.44 -24.08
CA GLY A 196 3.65 0.39 -24.23
C GLY A 196 3.15 -1.03 -23.89
N PRO A 197 3.92 -2.08 -24.25
CA PRO A 197 3.51 -3.48 -24.19
C PRO A 197 3.47 -4.13 -22.79
N GLY A 198 3.45 -3.35 -21.70
CA GLY A 198 3.56 -3.90 -20.35
C GLY A 198 4.99 -4.28 -19.97
N ILE A 199 5.16 -4.79 -18.75
CA ILE A 199 6.37 -5.52 -18.31
C ILE A 199 6.14 -7.04 -18.29
N GLY A 200 4.95 -7.51 -18.68
CA GLY A 200 4.56 -8.92 -18.65
C GLY A 200 4.04 -9.38 -17.29
N ALA A 201 3.62 -8.46 -16.42
CA ALA A 201 3.09 -8.79 -15.10
C ALA A 201 1.69 -9.43 -15.19
N HIS A 202 1.51 -10.59 -14.55
CA HIS A 202 0.19 -11.21 -14.40
C HIS A 202 -0.50 -10.76 -13.12
N LEU A 203 -1.61 -10.02 -13.26
CA LEU A 203 -2.43 -9.56 -12.13
C LEU A 203 -3.10 -10.74 -11.43
N GLN A 204 -3.03 -10.77 -10.10
CA GLN A 204 -3.51 -11.86 -9.26
C GLN A 204 -4.86 -11.53 -8.60
N TYR A 205 -5.15 -10.25 -8.39
CA TYR A 205 -6.36 -9.76 -7.71
C TYR A 205 -6.46 -10.29 -6.28
N TRP A 206 -5.39 -10.10 -5.51
CA TRP A 206 -5.30 -10.54 -4.13
C TRP A 206 -6.31 -9.81 -3.24
N SER A 207 -6.88 -10.52 -2.26
CA SER A 207 -7.56 -9.86 -1.15
C SER A 207 -6.58 -8.94 -0.41
N PRO A 208 -7.05 -7.92 0.32
CA PRO A 208 -6.18 -7.08 1.13
C PRO A 208 -5.26 -7.88 2.07
N GLU A 209 -5.77 -8.92 2.71
CA GLU A 209 -4.99 -9.78 3.61
C GLU A 209 -3.86 -10.49 2.86
N LYS A 210 -4.16 -11.04 1.68
CA LYS A 210 -3.16 -11.70 0.85
C LYS A 210 -2.14 -10.71 0.30
N ALA A 211 -2.56 -9.54 -0.16
CA ALA A 211 -1.67 -8.50 -0.67
C ALA A 211 -0.72 -8.00 0.43
N LYS A 212 -1.24 -7.73 1.63
CA LYS A 212 -0.43 -7.39 2.83
C LYS A 212 0.60 -8.48 3.13
N ALA A 213 0.18 -9.75 3.14
CA ALA A 213 1.07 -10.87 3.42
C ALA A 213 2.18 -11.01 2.37
N GLN A 214 1.86 -10.84 1.08
CA GLN A 214 2.84 -10.88 -0.01
C GLN A 214 3.83 -9.72 0.08
N PHE A 215 3.35 -8.51 0.35
CA PHE A 215 4.19 -7.32 0.53
C PHE A 215 5.19 -7.50 1.66
N LEU A 216 4.72 -7.93 2.85
CA LEU A 216 5.59 -8.18 4.00
C LEU A 216 6.56 -9.34 3.75
N HIS A 217 6.14 -10.37 3.00
CA HIS A 217 7.01 -11.48 2.63
C HIS A 217 8.16 -11.01 1.72
N GLU A 218 7.86 -10.28 0.65
CA GLU A 218 8.89 -9.75 -0.26
C GLU A 218 9.81 -8.75 0.47
N PHE A 219 9.26 -7.87 1.31
CA PHE A 219 10.08 -6.95 2.10
C PHE A 219 11.09 -7.70 2.97
N ARG A 220 10.63 -8.69 3.77
CA ARG A 220 11.51 -9.48 4.64
C ARG A 220 12.58 -10.21 3.86
N LYS A 221 12.24 -10.78 2.70
CA LYS A 221 13.19 -11.45 1.81
C LYS A 221 14.26 -10.50 1.29
N LEU A 222 13.87 -9.28 0.91
CA LEU A 222 14.77 -8.25 0.37
C LEU A 222 15.62 -7.57 1.45
N THR A 223 15.21 -7.62 2.72
CA THR A 223 15.96 -7.06 3.85
C THR A 223 16.67 -8.10 4.71
N ALA A 224 16.46 -9.41 4.48
CA ALA A 224 17.03 -10.48 5.29
C ALA A 224 18.56 -10.43 5.40
N TRP A 225 19.25 -10.01 4.34
CA TRP A 225 20.71 -9.88 4.32
C TRP A 225 21.24 -8.80 5.27
N ARG A 226 20.41 -7.80 5.62
CA ARG A 226 20.78 -6.72 6.55
C ARG A 226 20.66 -7.13 8.01
N ALA A 227 19.87 -8.15 8.33
CA ALA A 227 19.77 -8.68 9.69
C ALA A 227 20.92 -9.66 10.04
N ALA A 228 21.70 -10.07 9.04
CA ALA A 228 22.82 -11.01 9.17
C ALA A 228 24.20 -10.34 9.18
N ALA A 229 24.26 -9.01 9.08
CA ALA A 229 25.47 -8.18 9.11
C ALA A 229 25.52 -7.37 10.41
#